data_AF-A0A7C2XVI0-F1
#
_entry.id   AF-A0A7C2XVI0-F1
#
_cell.length_a   1.000
_cell.length_b   1.000
_cell.length_c   1.000
_cell.angle_alpha   90.00
_cell.angle_beta   90.00
_cell.angle_gamma   90.00
#
_symmetry.space_group_name_H-M   'P 1'
#
loop_
_entity.id
_entity.type
_entity.pdbx_description
1 polymer ?
#
loop_
_entity_poly.entity_id
_entity_poly.type
_entity_poly.pdbx_seq_one_letter_code
_entity_poly.pdbx_strand_id
1 'polypeptide(L)'
;MSKRVLVIGAGLGALSGALRLARLGFDVTLFEKNPQIGGKLHEKKLGAYRFDAGPSLLTMPFVIDELFEFLGFARRDFLEFVPIEPICRYFYPDGATLEASADVEKMKREIAKLSPRDATAYEKFLDYSKRIYNLTADIFLFSPIHEFAEILKWRSVPTLFKLPQIDPLRTVHQGVSKFFKDARLVQLFDRYATYNGSDPYRAPATLNVIPYVEYVLGSYYIRGGMYRLAEALLDVAGKLGVKIHTSRCVEKILHDGRRVTGLLVDGDKIAADHILCGQDVVVAYNQLIGGFTKRRARLNRLEPSCSGLVFLWGVGKKHPKLAHHNIFFSGDYKKEFAQIFEEKRPPDDPTVYVAITSKSDPDHAPENGENWFVLLNMPYLTGTMNWRDETARVREIVLTKLRQKGFDIANRIEAEFVLSPKDFEQNYLSNRGSIYGISSNSRSTAFKRPANRSRELKGLYFAGGSTHPGGGIPLVLLSGKIAAELIAREVGRKA
;
A
#
# COMPACT_ATOMS: atom_id res chain seq x y z
N MET A 1 13.74 -33.27 -11.41
CA MET A 1 13.29 -32.96 -10.03
C MET A 1 12.61 -31.60 -10.01
N SER A 2 11.57 -31.42 -9.20
CA SER A 2 10.98 -30.09 -8.99
C SER A 2 12.03 -29.15 -8.38
N LYS A 3 12.10 -27.91 -8.90
CA LYS A 3 12.99 -26.89 -8.36
C LYS A 3 12.41 -26.36 -7.05
N ARG A 4 13.26 -26.22 -6.03
CA ARG A 4 12.83 -25.76 -4.70
C ARG A 4 12.95 -24.25 -4.59
N VAL A 5 11.86 -23.60 -4.15
CA VAL A 5 11.83 -22.18 -3.83
C VAL A 5 11.49 -22.00 -2.36
N LEU A 6 12.36 -21.29 -1.64
CA LEU A 6 12.06 -20.84 -0.28
C LEU A 6 11.58 -19.40 -0.29
N VAL A 7 10.50 -19.12 0.44
CA VAL A 7 9.84 -17.82 0.49
C VAL A 7 9.98 -17.22 1.89
N ILE A 8 10.39 -15.95 1.96
CA ILE A 8 10.58 -15.23 3.22
C ILE A 8 9.43 -14.23 3.40
N GLY A 9 8.63 -14.39 4.44
CA GLY A 9 7.46 -13.59 4.76
C GLY A 9 6.18 -14.03 4.02
N ALA A 10 5.04 -13.90 4.69
CA ALA A 10 3.70 -14.19 4.18
C ALA A 10 2.89 -12.92 3.91
N GLY A 11 3.55 -11.81 3.54
CA GLY A 11 2.86 -10.65 2.98
C GLY A 11 2.24 -10.96 1.62
N LEU A 12 1.22 -10.20 1.20
CA LEU A 12 0.48 -10.45 -0.05
C LEU A 12 1.36 -10.63 -1.30
N GLY A 13 2.44 -9.86 -1.43
CA GLY A 13 3.35 -10.00 -2.59
C GLY A 13 4.10 -11.33 -2.61
N ALA A 14 4.58 -11.77 -1.45
CA ALA A 14 5.22 -13.07 -1.30
C ALA A 14 4.23 -14.23 -1.48
N LEU A 15 3.02 -14.11 -0.93
CA LEU A 15 1.95 -15.09 -1.13
C LEU A 15 1.57 -15.21 -2.62
N SER A 16 1.36 -14.09 -3.31
CA SER A 16 1.09 -14.08 -4.76
C SER A 16 2.18 -14.81 -5.55
N GLY A 17 3.45 -14.50 -5.28
CA GLY A 17 4.57 -15.17 -5.96
C GLY A 17 4.69 -16.65 -5.60
N ALA A 18 4.53 -17.01 -4.32
CA ALA A 18 4.58 -18.38 -3.83
C ALA A 18 3.52 -19.27 -4.49
N LEU A 19 2.27 -18.80 -4.54
CA LEU A 19 1.15 -19.52 -5.14
C LEU A 19 1.35 -19.71 -6.64
N ARG A 20 1.81 -18.68 -7.35
CA ARG A 20 2.10 -18.79 -8.79
C ARG A 20 3.21 -19.80 -9.07
N LEU A 21 4.27 -19.78 -8.26
CA LEU A 21 5.36 -20.76 -8.38
C LEU A 21 4.86 -22.18 -8.09
N ALA A 22 4.03 -22.38 -7.07
CA ALA A 22 3.43 -23.68 -6.79
C ALA A 22 2.58 -24.18 -7.98
N ARG A 23 1.74 -23.29 -8.54
CA ARG A 23 0.92 -23.57 -9.73
C ARG A 23 1.75 -23.92 -10.96
N LEU A 24 2.95 -23.35 -11.09
CA LEU A 24 3.94 -23.64 -12.12
C LEU A 24 4.78 -24.90 -11.81
N GLY A 25 4.48 -25.63 -10.72
CA GLY A 25 5.07 -26.91 -10.37
C GLY A 25 6.42 -26.82 -9.63
N PHE A 26 6.67 -25.75 -8.88
CA PHE A 26 7.82 -25.63 -7.97
C PHE A 26 7.50 -26.23 -6.59
N ASP A 27 8.51 -26.75 -5.88
CA ASP A 27 8.40 -27.13 -4.46
C ASP A 27 8.57 -25.87 -3.61
N VAL A 28 7.48 -25.34 -3.06
CA VAL A 28 7.45 -24.05 -2.37
C VAL A 28 7.27 -24.23 -0.87
N THR A 29 8.20 -23.67 -0.10
CA THR A 29 8.10 -23.57 1.35
C THR A 29 8.27 -22.11 1.79
N LEU A 30 7.37 -21.62 2.62
CA LEU A 30 7.29 -20.24 3.08
C LEU A 30 7.50 -20.17 4.60
N PHE A 31 8.26 -19.18 5.05
CA PHE A 31 8.49 -18.88 6.46
C PHE A 31 7.98 -17.48 6.82
N GLU A 32 7.14 -17.37 7.85
CA GLU A 32 6.61 -16.11 8.36
C GLU A 32 6.96 -15.95 9.83
N LYS A 33 7.50 -14.78 10.20
CA LYS A 33 7.91 -14.45 11.56
C LYS A 33 6.72 -14.43 12.52
N ASN A 34 5.59 -13.90 12.07
CA ASN A 34 4.42 -13.69 12.90
C ASN A 34 3.54 -14.95 12.97
N PRO A 35 2.64 -15.05 13.97
CA PRO A 35 1.70 -16.17 14.08
C PRO A 35 0.68 -16.26 12.94
N GLN A 36 0.43 -15.13 12.27
CA GLN A 36 -0.57 -14.98 11.21
C GLN A 36 0.09 -14.50 9.91
N ILE A 37 -0.48 -14.90 8.79
CA ILE A 37 -0.09 -14.44 7.46
C ILE A 37 -0.75 -13.09 7.10
N GLY A 38 -0.41 -12.53 5.95
CA GLY A 38 -1.00 -11.31 5.38
C GLY A 38 -0.09 -10.08 5.53
N GLY A 39 0.90 -10.14 6.42
CA GLY A 39 1.79 -9.01 6.71
C GLY A 39 0.98 -7.81 7.21
N LYS A 40 1.09 -6.65 6.55
CA LYS A 40 0.32 -5.45 6.89
C LYS A 40 -1.19 -5.62 6.68
N LEU A 41 -1.63 -6.56 5.84
CA LEU A 41 -3.04 -6.91 5.72
C LEU A 41 -3.38 -7.84 6.89
N HIS A 42 -3.88 -7.28 7.98
CA HIS A 42 -4.07 -8.00 9.23
C HIS A 42 -5.40 -7.63 9.89
N GLU A 43 -5.95 -8.55 10.68
CA GLU A 43 -7.14 -8.33 11.49
C GLU A 43 -6.79 -8.14 12.97
N LYS A 44 -7.51 -7.26 13.66
CA LYS A 44 -7.44 -7.15 15.12
C LYS A 44 -8.84 -7.25 15.70
N LYS A 45 -9.01 -8.10 16.71
CA LYS A 45 -10.23 -8.13 17.55
C LYS A 45 -9.91 -7.54 18.92
N LEU A 46 -10.76 -6.66 19.42
CA LEU A 46 -10.68 -6.03 20.74
C LEU A 46 -12.06 -6.13 21.40
N GLY A 47 -12.23 -7.10 22.30
CA GLY A 47 -13.55 -7.41 22.84
C GLY A 47 -14.54 -7.74 21.71
N ALA A 48 -15.65 -7.01 21.65
CA ALA A 48 -16.69 -7.16 20.63
C ALA A 48 -16.42 -6.40 19.32
N TYR A 49 -15.29 -5.71 19.20
CA TYR A 49 -14.94 -4.94 18.00
C TYR A 49 -13.94 -5.68 17.12
N ARG A 50 -14.14 -5.66 15.81
CA ARG A 50 -13.25 -6.23 14.80
C ARG A 50 -12.72 -5.14 13.88
N PHE A 51 -11.43 -5.16 13.55
CA PHE A 51 -10.78 -4.14 12.73
C PHE A 51 -9.94 -4.76 11.62
N ASP A 52 -9.97 -4.17 10.43
CA ASP A 52 -8.85 -4.28 9.51
C ASP A 52 -7.76 -3.34 10.04
N ALA A 53 -6.62 -3.89 10.44
CA ALA A 53 -5.54 -3.16 11.10
C ALA A 53 -4.49 -2.60 10.13
N GLY A 54 -4.82 -2.53 8.84
CA GLY A 54 -3.91 -2.11 7.77
C GLY A 54 -4.67 -1.52 6.58
N PRO A 55 -4.50 -2.04 5.35
CA PRO A 55 -5.25 -1.57 4.20
C PRO A 55 -6.77 -1.73 4.39
N SER A 56 -7.52 -0.67 4.10
CA SER A 56 -8.98 -0.58 4.27
C SER A 56 -9.75 -0.40 2.96
N LEU A 57 -9.05 -0.20 1.84
CA LEU A 57 -9.62 0.09 0.53
C LEU A 57 -9.09 -0.91 -0.50
N LEU A 58 -10.00 -1.44 -1.33
CA LEU A 58 -9.65 -2.22 -2.51
C LEU A 58 -9.92 -1.42 -3.78
N THR A 59 -8.91 -1.32 -4.64
CA THR A 59 -9.04 -0.86 -6.03
C THR A 59 -8.51 -1.93 -6.97
N MET A 60 -8.76 -1.78 -8.28
CA MET A 60 -8.30 -2.72 -9.31
C MET A 60 -8.65 -4.20 -8.98
N PRO A 61 -9.94 -4.53 -8.73
CA PRO A 61 -10.35 -5.88 -8.33
C PRO A 61 -9.92 -6.96 -9.33
N PHE A 62 -9.79 -6.58 -10.62
CA PHE A 62 -9.33 -7.44 -11.70
C PHE A 62 -7.92 -8.03 -11.48
N VAL A 63 -7.06 -7.41 -10.67
CA VAL A 63 -5.75 -7.99 -10.32
C VAL A 63 -5.92 -9.21 -9.43
N ILE A 64 -6.92 -9.19 -8.55
CA ILE A 64 -7.24 -10.35 -7.71
C ILE A 64 -7.98 -11.39 -8.54
N ASP A 65 -8.90 -10.98 -9.43
CA ASP A 65 -9.55 -11.92 -10.37
C ASP A 65 -8.51 -12.70 -11.19
N GLU A 66 -7.54 -12.00 -11.80
CA GLU A 66 -6.47 -12.64 -12.60
C GLU A 66 -5.58 -13.56 -11.75
N LEU A 67 -5.31 -13.22 -10.49
CA LEU A 67 -4.56 -14.10 -9.60
C LEU A 67 -5.31 -15.41 -9.36
N PHE A 68 -6.60 -15.36 -8.98
CA PHE A 68 -7.38 -16.57 -8.73
C PHE A 68 -7.54 -17.41 -10.00
N GLU A 69 -7.82 -16.77 -11.15
CA GLU A 69 -7.94 -17.43 -12.44
C GLU A 69 -6.64 -18.16 -12.82
N PHE A 70 -5.48 -17.50 -12.68
CA PHE A 70 -4.17 -18.12 -12.92
C PHE A 70 -3.93 -19.35 -12.04
N LEU A 71 -4.38 -19.30 -10.79
CA LEU A 71 -4.27 -20.41 -9.83
C LEU A 71 -5.28 -21.53 -10.10
N GLY A 72 -6.24 -21.34 -11.01
CA GLY A 72 -7.26 -22.32 -11.37
C GLY A 72 -8.51 -22.26 -10.49
N PHE A 73 -8.80 -21.12 -9.87
CA PHE A 73 -9.93 -20.92 -8.97
C PHE A 73 -10.81 -19.74 -9.42
N ALA A 74 -12.10 -19.79 -9.12
CA ALA A 74 -12.97 -18.62 -9.26
C ALA A 74 -12.88 -17.79 -7.98
N ARG A 75 -12.47 -16.52 -8.07
CA ARG A 75 -12.38 -15.60 -6.90
C ARG A 75 -13.70 -15.54 -6.10
N ARG A 76 -14.83 -15.59 -6.82
CA ARG A 76 -16.18 -15.48 -6.24
C ARG A 76 -16.51 -16.62 -5.27
N ASP A 77 -15.82 -17.75 -5.36
CA ASP A 77 -15.99 -18.88 -4.43
C ASP A 77 -15.39 -18.58 -3.05
N PHE A 78 -14.57 -17.53 -2.94
CA PHE A 78 -13.83 -17.18 -1.73
C PHE A 78 -14.16 -15.78 -1.20
N LEU A 79 -14.42 -14.83 -2.11
CA LEU A 79 -14.50 -13.40 -1.79
C LEU A 79 -15.71 -12.75 -2.48
N GLU A 80 -16.45 -11.94 -1.73
CA GLU A 80 -17.45 -11.01 -2.26
C GLU A 80 -16.87 -9.59 -2.24
N PHE A 81 -16.86 -8.94 -3.41
CA PHE A 81 -16.45 -7.55 -3.53
C PHE A 81 -17.68 -6.66 -3.54
N VAL A 82 -17.71 -5.70 -2.62
CA VAL A 82 -18.80 -4.76 -2.43
C VAL A 82 -18.33 -3.37 -2.86
N PRO A 83 -18.94 -2.75 -3.89
CA PRO A 83 -18.67 -1.35 -4.22
C PRO A 83 -19.02 -0.43 -3.05
N ILE A 84 -18.19 0.57 -2.78
CA ILE A 84 -18.39 1.54 -1.71
C ILE A 84 -18.93 2.85 -2.28
N GLU A 85 -20.08 3.30 -1.75
CA GLU A 85 -20.75 4.55 -2.12
C GLU A 85 -21.32 5.24 -0.87
N PRO A 86 -20.96 6.52 -0.58
CA PRO A 86 -19.91 7.28 -1.24
C PRO A 86 -18.55 6.63 -1.04
N ILE A 87 -17.64 6.80 -2.02
CA ILE A 87 -16.25 6.33 -1.94
C ILE A 87 -15.59 6.84 -0.65
N CYS A 88 -15.77 8.13 -0.34
CA CYS A 88 -15.25 8.76 0.86
C CYS A 88 -16.00 10.06 1.13
N ARG A 89 -16.23 10.39 2.40
CA ARG A 89 -16.73 11.70 2.83
C ARG A 89 -15.59 12.56 3.35
N TYR A 90 -15.41 13.74 2.78
CA TYR A 90 -14.36 14.69 3.14
C TYR A 90 -14.94 15.83 3.97
N PHE A 91 -14.18 16.23 5.00
CA PHE A 91 -14.52 17.30 5.93
C PHE A 91 -13.38 18.32 5.94
N TYR A 92 -13.70 19.57 5.61
CA TYR A 92 -12.73 20.65 5.52
C TYR A 92 -12.72 21.54 6.77
N PRO A 93 -11.60 22.23 7.05
CA PRO A 93 -11.48 23.17 8.18
C PRO A 93 -12.58 24.23 8.25
N ASP A 94 -12.99 24.76 7.11
CA ASP A 94 -14.06 25.78 6.97
C ASP A 94 -15.48 25.24 7.20
N GLY A 95 -15.63 23.93 7.42
CA GLY A 95 -16.91 23.26 7.64
C GLY A 95 -17.55 22.71 6.37
N ALA A 96 -16.95 22.95 5.19
CA ALA A 96 -17.42 22.35 3.96
C ALA A 96 -17.24 20.83 3.97
N THR A 97 -18.10 20.13 3.23
CA THR A 97 -18.02 18.69 3.05
C THR A 97 -18.17 18.31 1.58
N LEU A 98 -17.54 17.21 1.18
CA LEU A 98 -17.68 16.64 -0.16
C LEU A 98 -17.84 15.13 -0.07
N GLU A 99 -18.77 14.57 -0.82
CA GLU A 99 -18.93 13.13 -0.97
C GLU A 99 -18.32 12.67 -2.30
N ALA A 100 -17.23 11.92 -2.24
CA ALA A 100 -16.64 11.32 -3.42
C ALA A 100 -17.50 10.18 -3.93
N SER A 101 -17.71 10.13 -5.23
CA SER A 101 -18.53 9.12 -5.91
C SER A 101 -17.84 8.68 -7.20
N ALA A 102 -17.98 7.38 -7.53
CA ALA A 102 -17.52 6.86 -8.82
C ALA A 102 -18.43 7.33 -9.99
N ASP A 103 -19.67 7.67 -9.68
CA ASP A 103 -20.57 8.33 -10.63
C ASP A 103 -20.09 9.78 -10.86
N VAL A 104 -19.66 10.04 -12.09
CA VAL A 104 -19.07 11.31 -12.54
C VAL A 104 -20.05 12.47 -12.36
N GLU A 105 -21.34 12.27 -12.62
CA GLU A 105 -22.34 13.32 -12.50
C GLU A 105 -22.65 13.64 -11.04
N LYS A 106 -22.70 12.62 -10.17
CA LYS A 106 -22.75 12.83 -8.71
C LYS A 106 -21.54 13.62 -8.24
N MET A 107 -20.34 13.21 -8.63
CA MET A 107 -19.11 13.89 -8.23
C MET A 107 -19.07 15.35 -8.71
N LYS A 108 -19.49 15.63 -9.95
CA LYS A 108 -19.61 17.01 -10.46
C LYS A 108 -20.57 17.85 -9.62
N ARG A 109 -21.71 17.29 -9.20
CA ARG A 109 -22.66 17.99 -8.31
C ARG A 109 -22.04 18.29 -6.95
N GLU A 110 -21.29 17.36 -6.36
CA GLU A 110 -20.59 17.60 -5.09
C GLU A 110 -19.48 18.65 -5.24
N ILE A 111 -18.71 18.61 -6.34
CA ILE A 111 -17.72 19.64 -6.66
C ILE A 111 -18.39 21.01 -6.84
N ALA A 112 -19.55 21.08 -7.51
CA ALA A 112 -20.26 22.33 -7.75
C ALA A 112 -20.73 22.99 -6.45
N LYS A 113 -20.99 22.23 -5.37
CA LYS A 113 -21.29 22.79 -4.04
C LYS A 113 -20.10 23.56 -3.45
N LEU A 114 -18.87 23.16 -3.78
CA LEU A 114 -17.65 23.85 -3.35
C LEU A 114 -17.28 24.97 -4.31
N SER A 115 -17.28 24.68 -5.61
CA SER A 115 -16.88 25.60 -6.67
C SER A 115 -17.60 25.22 -7.98
N PRO A 116 -18.68 25.94 -8.35
CA PRO A 116 -19.40 25.72 -9.61
C PRO A 116 -18.49 25.83 -10.85
N ARG A 117 -17.50 26.74 -10.80
CA ARG A 117 -16.50 26.92 -11.86
C ARG A 117 -15.71 25.65 -12.11
N ASP A 118 -15.26 25.00 -11.04
CA ASP A 118 -14.35 23.86 -11.10
C ASP A 118 -15.07 22.54 -11.42
N ALA A 119 -16.40 22.48 -11.25
CA ALA A 119 -17.20 21.30 -11.63
C ALA A 119 -17.02 20.94 -13.11
N THR A 120 -16.89 21.94 -13.99
CA THR A 120 -16.64 21.74 -15.43
C THR A 120 -15.21 21.29 -15.74
N ALA A 121 -14.26 21.49 -14.81
CA ALA A 121 -12.88 21.07 -14.97
C ALA A 121 -12.66 19.59 -14.59
N TYR A 122 -13.59 18.99 -13.85
CA TYR A 122 -13.45 17.62 -13.35
C TYR A 122 -13.32 16.58 -14.47
N GLU A 123 -14.14 16.66 -15.52
CA GLU A 123 -14.03 15.74 -16.67
C GLU A 123 -12.67 15.87 -17.36
N LYS A 124 -12.19 17.10 -17.57
CA LYS A 124 -10.87 17.35 -18.16
C LYS A 124 -9.75 16.78 -17.29
N PHE A 125 -9.91 16.83 -15.97
CA PHE A 125 -8.98 16.21 -15.04
C PHE A 125 -9.03 14.68 -15.12
N LEU A 126 -10.22 14.08 -15.18
CA LEU A 126 -10.37 12.64 -15.38
C LEU A 126 -9.77 12.16 -16.71
N ASP A 127 -9.95 12.90 -17.80
CA ASP A 127 -9.32 12.60 -19.09
C ASP A 127 -7.79 12.67 -19.02
N TYR A 128 -7.27 13.67 -18.31
CA TYR A 128 -5.84 13.77 -18.02
C TYR A 128 -5.33 12.55 -17.23
N SER A 129 -6.01 12.16 -16.16
CA SER A 129 -5.68 10.98 -15.37
C SER A 129 -5.82 9.66 -16.17
N LYS A 130 -6.86 9.53 -17.00
CA LYS A 130 -7.08 8.41 -17.91
C LYS A 130 -5.97 8.28 -18.94
N ARG A 131 -5.52 9.39 -19.50
CA ARG A 131 -4.38 9.39 -20.43
C ARG A 131 -3.12 8.88 -19.74
N ILE A 132 -2.84 9.33 -18.53
CA ILE A 132 -1.70 8.81 -17.75
C ILE A 132 -1.88 7.30 -17.52
N TYR A 133 -3.08 6.84 -17.12
CA TYR A 133 -3.38 5.42 -16.92
C TYR A 133 -3.09 4.59 -18.18
N ASN A 134 -3.68 4.94 -19.32
CA ASN A 134 -3.51 4.20 -20.57
C ASN A 134 -2.06 4.15 -21.05
N LEU A 135 -1.26 5.17 -20.74
CA LEU A 135 0.15 5.21 -21.12
C LEU A 135 1.07 4.47 -20.13
N THR A 136 0.62 4.25 -18.90
CA THR A 136 1.47 3.72 -17.81
C THR A 136 1.06 2.34 -17.31
N ALA A 137 -0.20 1.92 -17.47
CA ALA A 137 -0.71 0.67 -16.90
C ALA A 137 0.10 -0.55 -17.37
N ASP A 138 0.13 -0.81 -18.68
CA ASP A 138 0.86 -1.96 -19.28
C ASP A 138 2.36 -1.95 -18.96
N ILE A 139 2.94 -0.76 -18.95
CA ILE A 139 4.38 -0.56 -18.83
C ILE A 139 4.83 -0.64 -17.36
N PHE A 140 4.17 0.07 -16.45
CA PHE A 140 4.58 0.19 -15.05
C PHE A 140 3.93 -0.81 -14.11
N LEU A 141 2.70 -1.26 -14.38
CA LEU A 141 2.02 -2.19 -13.49
C LEU A 141 2.36 -3.64 -13.82
N PHE A 142 2.47 -3.98 -15.11
CA PHE A 142 2.55 -5.38 -15.54
C PHE A 142 3.92 -5.82 -16.07
N SER A 143 4.86 -4.90 -16.34
CA SER A 143 6.19 -5.26 -16.90
C SER A 143 7.33 -5.19 -15.86
N PRO A 144 8.35 -6.08 -15.92
CA PRO A 144 9.50 -6.03 -15.03
C PRO A 144 10.36 -4.76 -15.21
N ILE A 145 10.77 -4.11 -14.11
CA ILE A 145 11.48 -2.81 -14.18
C ILE A 145 12.82 -2.84 -14.96
N HIS A 146 13.51 -3.98 -15.01
CA HIS A 146 14.78 -4.11 -15.73
C HIS A 146 14.59 -4.35 -17.23
N GLU A 147 13.42 -4.83 -17.63
CA GLU A 147 13.04 -4.87 -19.04
C GLU A 147 12.71 -3.47 -19.54
N PHE A 148 12.47 -2.45 -18.71
CA PHE A 148 12.28 -1.08 -19.22
C PHE A 148 13.44 -0.59 -20.08
N ALA A 149 14.68 -0.91 -19.70
CA ALA A 149 15.85 -0.54 -20.50
C ALA A 149 15.90 -1.30 -21.84
N GLU A 150 15.32 -2.50 -21.93
CA GLU A 150 15.20 -3.26 -23.18
C GLU A 150 13.94 -2.90 -23.97
N ILE A 151 12.82 -2.60 -23.31
CA ILE A 151 11.57 -2.08 -23.87
C ILE A 151 11.80 -0.69 -24.47
N LEU A 152 12.56 0.20 -23.81
CA LEU A 152 13.00 1.47 -24.41
C LEU A 152 13.96 1.27 -25.59
N LYS A 153 14.70 0.15 -25.64
CA LYS A 153 15.62 -0.16 -26.75
C LYS A 153 14.93 -0.87 -27.93
N TRP A 154 13.88 -1.67 -27.70
CA TRP A 154 13.20 -2.47 -28.72
C TRP A 154 11.83 -1.95 -29.15
N ARG A 155 11.15 -1.13 -28.35
CA ARG A 155 9.91 -0.42 -28.73
C ARG A 155 10.17 1.08 -28.88
N SER A 156 10.90 1.38 -29.96
CA SER A 156 10.77 2.53 -30.87
C SER A 156 10.66 3.95 -30.27
N VAL A 157 11.49 4.86 -30.83
CA VAL A 157 11.42 6.34 -30.78
C VAL A 157 10.02 6.96 -30.44
N PRO A 158 8.87 6.49 -30.97
CA PRO A 158 7.52 6.88 -30.54
C PRO A 158 7.19 6.80 -29.04
N THR A 159 7.80 5.90 -28.25
CA THR A 159 7.56 5.81 -26.79
C THR A 159 8.20 7.00 -26.05
N LEU A 160 9.34 7.51 -26.53
CA LEU A 160 9.98 8.72 -26.01
C LEU A 160 9.16 9.99 -26.27
N PHE A 161 8.40 10.05 -27.37
CA PHE A 161 7.48 11.15 -27.66
C PHE A 161 6.22 11.16 -26.76
N LYS A 162 5.91 10.05 -26.07
CA LYS A 162 4.78 9.94 -25.14
C LYS A 162 5.16 10.27 -23.68
N LEU A 163 6.46 10.34 -23.36
CA LEU A 163 6.98 10.66 -22.01
C LEU A 163 6.53 12.02 -21.46
N PRO A 164 6.42 13.12 -22.25
CA PRO A 164 5.83 14.36 -21.75
C PRO A 164 4.35 14.23 -21.38
N GLN A 165 3.62 13.28 -21.99
CA GLN A 165 2.17 13.12 -21.82
C GLN A 165 1.79 12.48 -20.48
N ILE A 166 2.74 11.83 -19.81
CA ILE A 166 2.58 11.32 -18.44
C ILE A 166 2.94 12.36 -17.36
N ASP A 167 3.27 13.59 -17.77
CA ASP A 167 3.56 14.74 -16.91
C ASP A 167 4.63 14.49 -15.81
N PRO A 168 5.82 13.94 -16.14
CA PRO A 168 6.82 13.58 -15.14
C PRO A 168 7.61 14.78 -14.59
N LEU A 169 7.39 15.97 -15.15
CA LEU A 169 8.13 17.19 -14.83
C LEU A 169 7.47 18.01 -13.73
N ARG A 170 6.13 18.00 -13.68
CA ARG A 170 5.36 18.69 -12.65
C ARG A 170 5.23 17.81 -11.42
N THR A 171 5.01 18.46 -10.29
CA THR A 171 4.57 17.78 -9.08
C THR A 171 3.08 17.46 -9.15
N VAL A 172 2.58 16.55 -8.31
CA VAL A 172 1.14 16.27 -8.16
C VAL A 172 0.38 17.59 -7.99
N HIS A 173 0.81 18.41 -7.03
CA HIS A 173 0.22 19.72 -6.75
C HIS A 173 0.17 20.65 -7.97
N GLN A 174 1.28 20.75 -8.71
CA GLN A 174 1.32 21.56 -9.93
C GLN A 174 0.43 21.00 -11.04
N GLY A 175 0.29 19.67 -11.15
CA GLY A 175 -0.60 19.01 -12.10
C GLY A 175 -2.07 19.30 -11.79
N VAL A 176 -2.47 19.11 -10.53
CA VAL A 176 -3.84 19.32 -10.04
C VAL A 176 -4.25 20.79 -10.13
N SER A 177 -3.39 21.72 -9.71
CA SER A 177 -3.67 23.17 -9.69
C SER A 177 -3.88 23.81 -11.07
N LYS A 178 -3.57 23.07 -12.14
CA LYS A 178 -3.93 23.47 -13.51
C LYS A 178 -5.41 23.32 -13.80
N PHE A 179 -6.08 22.37 -13.16
CA PHE A 179 -7.50 22.07 -13.37
C PHE A 179 -8.39 22.78 -12.36
N PHE A 180 -8.01 22.76 -11.09
CA PHE A 180 -8.83 23.29 -10.00
C PHE A 180 -8.28 24.61 -9.45
N LYS A 181 -9.16 25.52 -9.04
CA LYS A 181 -8.81 26.80 -8.41
C LYS A 181 -9.24 26.89 -6.97
N ASP A 182 -10.28 26.16 -6.58
CA ASP A 182 -10.65 25.98 -5.19
C ASP A 182 -9.57 25.17 -4.46
N ALA A 183 -9.00 25.74 -3.40
CA ALA A 183 -7.92 25.11 -2.63
C ALA A 183 -8.34 23.76 -2.03
N ARG A 184 -9.63 23.57 -1.72
CA ARG A 184 -10.17 22.32 -1.14
C ARG A 184 -10.16 21.19 -2.17
N LEU A 185 -10.47 21.51 -3.42
CA LEU A 185 -10.40 20.55 -4.54
C LEU A 185 -8.94 20.23 -4.89
N VAL A 186 -8.05 21.22 -4.86
CA VAL A 186 -6.62 20.96 -5.01
C VAL A 186 -6.11 20.01 -3.91
N GLN A 187 -6.46 20.29 -2.65
CA GLN A 187 -6.11 19.43 -1.51
C GLN A 187 -6.69 18.01 -1.64
N LEU A 188 -7.92 17.87 -2.12
CA LEU A 188 -8.57 16.58 -2.35
C LEU A 188 -7.75 15.68 -3.27
N PHE A 189 -7.27 16.23 -4.39
CA PHE A 189 -6.51 15.45 -5.37
C PHE A 189 -5.02 15.37 -5.04
N ASP A 190 -4.45 16.34 -4.31
CA ASP A 190 -3.10 16.24 -3.76
C ASP A 190 -2.96 15.05 -2.81
N ARG A 191 -4.05 14.68 -2.11
CA ARG A 191 -4.10 13.53 -1.22
C ARG A 191 -3.57 12.24 -1.85
N TYR A 192 -3.75 12.02 -3.15
CA TYR A 192 -3.36 10.77 -3.78
C TYR A 192 -1.84 10.51 -3.78
N ALA A 193 -1.00 11.52 -3.49
CA ALA A 193 0.41 11.28 -3.18
C ALA A 193 0.63 10.36 -1.96
N THR A 194 -0.31 10.32 -1.01
CA THR A 194 -0.26 9.47 0.18
C THR A 194 -0.44 7.97 -0.12
N TYR A 195 -1.01 7.60 -1.29
CA TYR A 195 -1.25 6.19 -1.67
C TYR A 195 0.05 5.43 -1.93
N ASN A 196 1.18 6.14 -2.04
CA ASN A 196 2.51 5.55 -2.00
C ASN A 196 3.43 6.23 -0.97
N GLY A 197 2.82 6.96 -0.02
CA GLY A 197 3.47 7.69 1.06
C GLY A 197 4.49 8.71 0.58
N SER A 198 4.10 9.55 -0.38
CA SER A 198 4.90 10.66 -0.90
C SER A 198 4.27 12.02 -0.59
N ASP A 199 5.05 13.07 -0.81
CA ASP A 199 4.68 14.47 -0.66
C ASP A 199 4.13 15.01 -2.00
N PRO A 200 2.88 15.53 -2.07
CA PRO A 200 2.31 16.06 -3.32
C PRO A 200 3.06 17.27 -3.91
N TYR A 201 3.84 17.98 -3.08
CA TYR A 201 4.66 19.12 -3.51
C TYR A 201 6.02 18.70 -4.07
N ARG A 202 6.38 17.41 -4.01
CA ARG A 202 7.65 16.85 -4.52
C ARG A 202 7.46 15.68 -5.48
N ALA A 203 6.43 14.88 -5.27
CA ALA A 203 6.14 13.69 -6.06
C ALA A 203 5.67 14.06 -7.47
N PRO A 204 6.02 13.27 -8.50
CA PRO A 204 5.68 13.59 -9.89
C PRO A 204 4.18 13.47 -10.16
N ALA A 205 3.67 14.30 -11.09
CA ALA A 205 2.26 14.31 -11.48
C ALA A 205 1.81 13.02 -12.18
N THR A 206 2.72 12.09 -12.49
CA THR A 206 2.39 10.72 -12.91
C THR A 206 1.51 10.00 -11.89
N LEU A 207 1.55 10.39 -10.60
CA LEU A 207 0.67 9.84 -9.56
C LEU A 207 -0.79 10.29 -9.69
N ASN A 208 -1.10 11.26 -10.54
CA ASN A 208 -2.48 11.62 -10.88
C ASN A 208 -3.21 10.51 -11.67
N VAL A 209 -2.56 9.37 -11.93
CA VAL A 209 -3.22 8.12 -12.34
C VAL A 209 -4.17 7.57 -11.27
N ILE A 210 -3.85 7.77 -9.98
CA ILE A 210 -4.57 7.14 -8.86
C ILE A 210 -6.02 7.64 -8.74
N PRO A 211 -6.35 8.93 -8.92
CA PRO A 211 -7.73 9.38 -9.05
C PRO A 211 -8.54 8.58 -10.08
N TYR A 212 -7.98 8.30 -11.26
CA TYR A 212 -8.69 7.51 -12.27
C TYR A 212 -8.95 6.08 -11.79
N VAL A 213 -7.97 5.47 -11.12
CA VAL A 213 -8.14 4.14 -10.52
C VAL A 213 -9.27 4.14 -9.47
N GLU A 214 -9.33 5.13 -8.59
CA GLU A 214 -10.33 5.15 -7.51
C GLU A 214 -11.73 5.58 -7.98
N TYR A 215 -11.82 6.66 -8.76
CA TYR A 215 -13.09 7.26 -9.19
C TYR A 215 -13.69 6.62 -10.46
N VAL A 216 -12.89 5.95 -11.30
CA VAL A 216 -13.40 5.37 -12.56
C VAL A 216 -13.38 3.84 -12.53
N LEU A 217 -12.29 3.22 -12.07
CA LEU A 217 -12.26 1.76 -11.94
C LEU A 217 -13.03 1.27 -10.70
N GLY A 218 -13.31 2.18 -9.77
CA GLY A 218 -14.15 1.99 -8.60
C GLY A 218 -13.38 1.68 -7.32
N SER A 219 -14.07 1.93 -6.21
CA SER A 219 -13.62 1.63 -4.85
C SER A 219 -14.46 0.51 -4.29
N TYR A 220 -13.77 -0.51 -3.77
CA TYR A 220 -14.39 -1.72 -3.29
C TYR A 220 -13.93 -2.02 -1.88
N TYR A 221 -14.72 -2.87 -1.26
CA TYR A 221 -14.48 -3.51 0.01
C TYR A 221 -14.70 -5.02 -0.15
N ILE A 222 -14.15 -5.81 0.75
CA ILE A 222 -14.36 -7.25 0.79
C ILE A 222 -15.31 -7.55 1.94
N ARG A 223 -16.46 -8.17 1.66
CA ARG A 223 -17.42 -8.56 2.72
C ARG A 223 -16.72 -9.41 3.78
N GLY A 224 -16.91 -9.05 5.04
CA GLY A 224 -16.24 -9.66 6.20
C GLY A 224 -14.86 -9.08 6.50
N GLY A 225 -14.41 -8.05 5.78
CA GLY A 225 -13.14 -7.36 6.01
C GLY A 225 -12.07 -7.65 4.98
N MET A 226 -11.13 -6.72 4.87
CA MET A 226 -10.00 -6.81 3.94
C MET A 226 -9.10 -8.02 4.23
N TYR A 227 -8.98 -8.45 5.49
CA TYR A 227 -8.19 -9.64 5.87
C TYR A 227 -8.66 -10.94 5.21
N ARG A 228 -9.94 -11.03 4.79
CA ARG A 228 -10.49 -12.18 4.05
C ARG A 228 -9.66 -12.54 2.82
N LEU A 229 -8.99 -11.57 2.18
CA LEU A 229 -8.09 -11.84 1.06
C LEU A 229 -6.90 -12.71 1.48
N ALA A 230 -6.28 -12.45 2.63
CA ALA A 230 -5.18 -13.28 3.12
C ALA A 230 -5.67 -14.70 3.43
N GLU A 231 -6.82 -14.84 4.08
CA GLU A 231 -7.43 -16.14 4.40
C GLU A 231 -7.77 -16.94 3.15
N ALA A 232 -8.34 -16.30 2.12
CA ALA A 232 -8.62 -16.95 0.85
C ALA A 232 -7.34 -17.45 0.16
N LEU A 233 -6.26 -16.65 0.19
CA LEU A 233 -4.96 -17.06 -0.36
C LEU A 233 -4.33 -18.20 0.46
N LEU A 234 -4.58 -18.27 1.77
CA LEU A 234 -4.14 -19.39 2.62
C LEU A 234 -4.85 -20.70 2.26
N ASP A 235 -6.17 -20.66 2.05
CA ASP A 235 -6.94 -21.83 1.61
C ASP A 235 -6.42 -22.33 0.25
N VAL A 236 -6.23 -21.41 -0.71
CA VAL A 236 -5.63 -21.72 -2.01
C VAL A 236 -4.21 -22.28 -1.87
N ALA A 237 -3.40 -21.78 -0.93
CA ALA A 237 -2.06 -22.31 -0.65
C ALA A 237 -2.08 -23.78 -0.22
N GLY A 238 -3.03 -24.15 0.65
CA GLY A 238 -3.25 -25.54 1.07
C GLY A 238 -3.60 -26.44 -0.10
N LYS A 239 -4.51 -26.00 -0.99
CA LYS A 239 -4.91 -26.73 -2.19
C LYS A 239 -3.79 -26.92 -3.20
N LEU A 240 -2.83 -25.99 -3.25
CA LEU A 240 -1.64 -26.05 -4.11
C LEU A 240 -0.43 -26.75 -3.46
N GLY A 241 -0.55 -27.24 -2.22
CA GLY A 241 0.53 -27.94 -1.51
C GLY A 241 1.70 -27.06 -1.06
N VAL A 242 1.48 -25.74 -0.92
CA VAL A 242 2.49 -24.83 -0.38
C VAL A 242 2.67 -25.09 1.11
N LYS A 243 3.91 -25.31 1.56
CA LYS A 243 4.22 -25.49 2.98
C LYS A 243 4.42 -24.13 3.63
N ILE A 244 3.59 -23.76 4.58
CA ILE A 244 3.67 -22.46 5.28
C ILE A 244 4.03 -22.71 6.75
N HIS A 245 5.11 -22.10 7.20
CA HIS A 245 5.55 -22.12 8.58
C HIS A 245 5.46 -20.72 9.19
N THR A 246 4.46 -20.49 10.05
CA THR A 246 4.32 -19.26 10.84
C THR A 246 5.16 -19.34 12.12
N SER A 247 5.34 -18.20 12.79
CA SER A 247 6.17 -18.06 14.00
C SER A 247 7.62 -18.53 13.82
N ARG A 248 8.16 -18.49 12.59
CA ARG A 248 9.53 -18.86 12.26
C ARG A 248 10.21 -17.73 11.51
N CYS A 249 11.12 -17.04 12.19
CA CYS A 249 11.88 -15.95 11.59
C CYS A 249 13.05 -16.51 10.78
N VAL A 250 13.20 -16.08 9.53
CA VAL A 250 14.42 -16.36 8.76
C VAL A 250 15.55 -15.52 9.32
N GLU A 251 16.68 -16.15 9.62
CA GLU A 251 17.85 -15.49 10.20
C GLU A 251 18.78 -14.95 9.11
N LYS A 252 19.05 -15.76 8.08
CA LYS A 252 19.97 -15.41 6.99
C LYS A 252 19.58 -16.04 5.65
N ILE A 253 19.90 -15.33 4.58
CA ILE A 253 19.99 -15.88 3.23
C ILE A 253 21.41 -16.41 3.02
N LEU A 254 21.53 -17.71 2.78
CA LEU A 254 22.81 -18.39 2.53
C LEU A 254 23.21 -18.22 1.06
N HIS A 255 24.50 -18.00 0.80
CA HIS A 255 25.05 -17.86 -0.55
C HIS A 255 26.55 -18.17 -0.62
N ASP A 256 27.05 -18.48 -1.82
CA ASP A 256 28.49 -18.65 -2.12
C ASP A 256 29.19 -17.35 -2.59
N GLY A 257 28.46 -16.24 -2.61
CA GLY A 257 28.92 -14.92 -3.09
C GLY A 257 28.48 -14.60 -4.52
N ARG A 258 28.01 -15.58 -5.29
CA ARG A 258 27.47 -15.42 -6.65
C ARG A 258 26.02 -15.87 -6.76
N ARG A 259 25.62 -16.89 -6.00
CA ARG A 259 24.28 -17.48 -6.01
C ARG A 259 23.80 -17.81 -4.60
N VAL A 260 22.48 -17.71 -4.40
CA VAL A 260 21.82 -18.25 -3.20
C VAL A 260 21.99 -19.76 -3.09
N THR A 261 22.10 -20.27 -1.87
CA THR A 261 22.20 -21.71 -1.60
C THR A 261 21.12 -22.22 -0.64
N GLY A 262 20.44 -21.32 0.08
CA GLY A 262 19.40 -21.70 1.03
C GLY A 262 19.08 -20.61 2.05
N LEU A 263 18.38 -21.00 3.11
CA LEU A 263 18.05 -20.16 4.27
C LEU A 263 18.62 -20.76 5.56
N LEU A 264 18.91 -19.90 6.53
CA LEU A 264 19.11 -20.27 7.92
C LEU A 264 17.83 -19.95 8.70
N VAL A 265 17.19 -20.96 9.29
CA VAL A 265 15.94 -20.83 10.05
C VAL A 265 16.03 -21.69 11.30
N ASP A 266 15.89 -21.10 12.48
CA ASP A 266 16.06 -21.76 13.79
C ASP A 266 17.37 -22.54 13.93
N GLY A 267 18.47 -21.95 13.42
CA GLY A 267 19.78 -22.61 13.38
C GLY A 267 19.96 -23.66 12.27
N ASP A 268 18.90 -24.10 11.59
CA ASP A 268 18.96 -25.10 10.54
C ASP A 268 19.20 -24.49 9.15
N LYS A 269 20.06 -25.15 8.37
CA LYS A 269 20.33 -24.78 6.96
C LYS A 269 19.40 -25.53 6.02
N ILE A 270 18.54 -24.79 5.34
CA ILE A 270 17.56 -25.35 4.38
C ILE A 270 17.98 -24.97 2.97
N ALA A 271 18.38 -25.95 2.15
CA ALA A 271 18.84 -25.72 0.79
C ALA A 271 17.69 -25.28 -0.15
N ALA A 272 18.01 -24.42 -1.12
CA ALA A 272 17.07 -23.91 -2.11
C ALA A 272 17.75 -23.62 -3.46
N ASP A 273 17.01 -23.77 -4.57
CA ASP A 273 17.46 -23.30 -5.89
C ASP A 273 17.23 -21.79 -6.05
N HIS A 274 16.11 -21.29 -5.51
CA HIS A 274 15.72 -19.89 -5.57
C HIS A 274 15.13 -19.42 -4.23
N ILE A 275 15.25 -18.11 -3.98
CA ILE A 275 14.67 -17.44 -2.82
C ILE A 275 13.78 -16.31 -3.30
N LEU A 276 12.52 -16.32 -2.85
CA LEU A 276 11.59 -15.21 -3.02
C LEU A 276 11.44 -14.46 -1.70
N CYS A 277 11.99 -13.26 -1.61
CA CYS A 277 11.99 -12.47 -0.39
C CYS A 277 10.84 -11.44 -0.39
N GLY A 278 9.90 -11.62 0.53
CA GLY A 278 8.78 -10.73 0.82
C GLY A 278 9.09 -9.58 1.77
N GLN A 279 10.25 -9.63 2.42
CA GLN A 279 10.70 -8.58 3.34
C GLN A 279 11.13 -7.33 2.58
N ASP A 280 11.08 -6.18 3.27
CA ASP A 280 11.58 -4.92 2.73
C ASP A 280 13.02 -5.09 2.22
N VAL A 281 13.28 -4.69 0.97
CA VAL A 281 14.58 -4.90 0.31
C VAL A 281 15.73 -4.25 1.08
N VAL A 282 15.51 -3.05 1.63
CA VAL A 282 16.55 -2.35 2.41
C VAL A 282 16.87 -3.15 3.66
N VAL A 283 15.83 -3.63 4.36
CA VAL A 283 15.98 -4.41 5.58
C VAL A 283 16.58 -5.79 5.31
N ALA A 284 16.19 -6.48 4.23
CA ALA A 284 16.76 -7.75 3.82
C ALA A 284 18.27 -7.65 3.56
N TYR A 285 18.73 -6.60 2.86
CA TYR A 285 20.17 -6.35 2.68
C TYR A 285 20.90 -5.92 3.95
N ASN A 286 20.18 -5.35 4.93
CA ASN A 286 20.77 -4.98 6.22
C ASN A 286 20.89 -6.15 7.19
N GLN A 287 19.95 -7.10 7.17
CA GLN A 287 19.79 -8.13 8.19
C GLN A 287 20.04 -9.55 7.67
N LEU A 288 19.52 -9.90 6.49
CA LEU A 288 19.51 -11.29 6.01
C LEU A 288 20.70 -11.63 5.11
N ILE A 289 21.30 -10.65 4.44
CA ILE A 289 22.31 -10.87 3.38
C ILE A 289 23.66 -10.34 3.85
N GLY A 290 24.64 -11.25 3.98
CA GLY A 290 26.03 -10.88 4.28
C GLY A 290 26.76 -10.30 3.07
N GLY A 291 27.76 -9.43 3.31
CA GLY A 291 28.53 -8.81 2.24
C GLY A 291 27.80 -7.66 1.53
N PHE A 292 28.05 -7.48 0.22
CA PHE A 292 27.43 -6.47 -0.65
C PHE A 292 27.35 -5.04 -0.05
N THR A 293 28.39 -4.60 0.65
CA THR A 293 28.42 -3.34 1.41
C THR A 293 28.07 -2.11 0.56
N LYS A 294 28.56 -2.04 -0.69
CA LYS A 294 28.23 -0.97 -1.64
C LYS A 294 26.74 -0.91 -1.97
N ARG A 295 26.11 -2.07 -2.21
CA ARG A 295 24.68 -2.18 -2.50
C ARG A 295 23.85 -1.77 -1.30
N ARG A 296 24.19 -2.30 -0.12
CA ARG A 296 23.56 -1.94 1.16
C ARG A 296 23.63 -0.43 1.41
N ALA A 297 24.80 0.19 1.23
CA ALA A 297 24.99 1.63 1.38
C ALA A 297 24.12 2.44 0.41
N ARG A 298 23.99 2.00 -0.86
CA ARG A 298 23.12 2.66 -1.84
C ARG A 298 21.64 2.55 -1.47
N LEU A 299 21.20 1.39 -0.99
CA LEU A 299 19.81 1.17 -0.58
C LEU A 299 19.44 2.02 0.65
N ASN A 300 20.33 2.12 1.64
CA ASN A 300 20.11 2.92 2.85
C ASN A 300 20.05 4.44 2.60
N ARG A 301 20.47 4.91 1.40
CA ARG A 301 20.34 6.33 0.99
C ARG A 301 18.98 6.66 0.37
N LEU A 302 18.16 5.66 0.06
CA LEU A 302 16.84 5.88 -0.52
C LEU A 302 15.89 6.38 0.59
N GLU A 303 15.21 7.48 0.33
CA GLU A 303 14.25 8.07 1.28
C GLU A 303 13.05 7.13 1.47
N PRO A 304 12.77 6.66 2.70
CA PRO A 304 11.55 5.92 2.97
C PRO A 304 10.30 6.78 2.68
N SER A 305 9.22 6.12 2.28
CA SER A 305 7.88 6.71 2.27
C SER A 305 7.45 7.14 3.69
N CYS A 306 6.39 7.93 3.80
CA CYS A 306 5.82 8.22 5.12
C CYS A 306 5.46 6.92 5.86
N SER A 307 5.45 7.01 7.19
CA SER A 307 4.88 5.98 8.05
C SER A 307 3.43 6.34 8.40
N GLY A 308 2.82 5.59 9.30
CA GLY A 308 1.50 5.86 9.84
C GLY A 308 1.48 5.83 11.36
N LEU A 309 0.52 6.55 11.95
CA LEU A 309 0.04 6.29 13.32
C LEU A 309 -1.42 5.87 13.20
N VAL A 310 -1.73 4.68 13.70
CA VAL A 310 -3.07 4.11 13.66
C VAL A 310 -3.62 4.00 15.07
N PHE A 311 -4.86 4.43 15.24
CA PHE A 311 -5.69 4.11 16.39
C PHE A 311 -6.85 3.21 15.93
N LEU A 312 -7.06 2.10 16.63
CA LEU A 312 -8.23 1.24 16.49
C LEU A 312 -9.14 1.54 17.68
N TRP A 313 -10.20 2.32 17.44
CA TRP A 313 -11.14 2.72 18.47
C TRP A 313 -12.47 1.99 18.33
N GLY A 314 -12.83 1.23 19.36
CA GLY A 314 -14.21 0.79 19.56
C GLY A 314 -14.98 1.95 20.15
N VAL A 315 -15.95 2.50 19.41
CA VAL A 315 -16.70 3.69 19.81
C VAL A 315 -18.13 3.33 20.16
N GLY A 316 -18.56 3.63 21.38
CA GLY A 316 -19.88 3.36 21.95
C GLY A 316 -20.99 4.32 21.48
N LYS A 317 -21.06 4.57 20.17
CA LYS A 317 -22.13 5.36 19.52
C LYS A 317 -22.05 5.24 18.00
N LYS A 318 -23.21 5.19 17.33
CA LYS A 318 -23.31 5.37 15.86
C LYS A 318 -23.24 6.84 15.45
N HIS A 319 -22.59 7.10 14.32
CA HIS A 319 -22.43 8.43 13.72
C HIS A 319 -22.99 8.44 12.28
N PRO A 320 -24.28 8.74 12.07
CA PRO A 320 -24.91 8.72 10.74
C PRO A 320 -24.26 9.67 9.72
N LYS A 321 -23.63 10.74 10.21
CA LYS A 321 -22.87 11.70 9.40
C LYS A 321 -21.51 11.18 8.92
N LEU A 322 -21.13 9.94 9.22
CA LEU A 322 -19.92 9.31 8.68
C LEU A 322 -20.29 8.16 7.73
N ALA A 323 -19.47 7.99 6.70
CA ALA A 323 -19.54 6.89 5.74
C ALA A 323 -18.55 5.77 6.12
N HIS A 324 -18.42 4.76 5.25
CA HIS A 324 -17.38 3.74 5.41
C HIS A 324 -15.99 4.38 5.45
N HIS A 325 -15.68 5.31 4.54
CA HIS A 325 -14.43 6.05 4.51
C HIS A 325 -14.67 7.54 4.72
N ASN A 326 -13.82 8.16 5.55
CA ASN A 326 -13.94 9.56 5.91
C ASN A 326 -12.55 10.19 6.00
N ILE A 327 -12.43 11.46 5.62
CA ILE A 327 -11.20 12.23 5.77
C ILE A 327 -11.50 13.60 6.35
N PHE A 328 -10.77 13.95 7.41
CA PHE A 328 -10.77 15.26 8.02
C PHE A 328 -9.46 15.95 7.68
N PHE A 329 -9.51 16.90 6.74
CA PHE A 329 -8.31 17.55 6.22
C PHE A 329 -7.60 18.43 7.24
N SER A 330 -6.28 18.51 7.12
CA SER A 330 -5.45 19.57 7.70
C SER A 330 -5.88 20.94 7.17
N GLY A 331 -5.76 21.97 8.02
CA GLY A 331 -5.86 23.38 7.66
C GLY A 331 -4.70 23.89 6.81
N ASP A 332 -3.54 23.23 6.89
CA ASP A 332 -2.36 23.59 6.12
C ASP A 332 -1.63 22.32 5.64
N TYR A 333 -2.08 21.81 4.49
CA TYR A 333 -1.56 20.58 3.91
C TYR A 333 -0.07 20.69 3.56
N LYS A 334 0.41 21.87 3.16
CA LYS A 334 1.83 22.08 2.84
C LYS A 334 2.70 21.98 4.09
N LYS A 335 2.24 22.57 5.20
CA LYS A 335 2.91 22.44 6.50
C LYS A 335 2.89 21.00 7.02
N GLU A 336 1.78 20.27 6.85
CA GLU A 336 1.69 18.85 7.21
C GLU A 336 2.82 18.03 6.53
N PHE A 337 3.00 18.17 5.22
CA PHE A 337 4.05 17.42 4.51
C PHE A 337 5.47 17.92 4.80
N ALA A 338 5.67 19.22 5.02
CA ALA A 338 6.95 19.75 5.47
C ALA A 338 7.36 19.14 6.83
N GLN A 339 6.40 19.01 7.77
CA GLN A 339 6.65 18.39 9.07
C GLN A 339 7.03 16.90 8.93
N ILE A 340 6.34 16.17 8.05
CA ILE A 340 6.59 14.74 7.82
C ILE A 340 7.93 14.50 7.12
N PHE A 341 8.23 15.24 6.05
CA PHE A 341 9.35 14.94 5.16
C PHE A 341 10.59 15.82 5.34
N GLU A 342 10.48 17.01 5.92
CA GLU A 342 11.63 17.90 6.10
C GLU A 342 12.02 17.96 7.58
N GLU A 343 11.07 18.29 8.46
CA GLU A 343 11.30 18.40 9.90
C GLU A 343 11.35 17.03 10.61
N LYS A 344 10.87 15.97 9.95
CA LYS A 344 10.81 14.59 10.44
C LYS A 344 10.13 14.46 11.81
N ARG A 345 9.00 15.13 11.99
CA ARG A 345 8.19 15.10 13.21
C ARG A 345 6.69 14.93 12.95
N PRO A 346 5.92 14.39 13.91
CA PRO A 346 4.47 14.29 13.78
C PRO A 346 3.83 15.68 13.57
N PRO A 347 2.87 15.82 12.62
CA PRO A 347 2.25 17.09 12.34
C PRO A 347 1.52 17.72 13.53
N ASP A 348 1.45 19.05 13.57
CA ASP A 348 0.69 19.77 14.60
C ASP A 348 -0.82 19.78 14.30
N ASP A 349 -1.18 19.69 13.01
CA ASP A 349 -2.56 19.58 12.52
C ASP A 349 -2.63 18.52 11.41
N PRO A 350 -2.69 17.23 11.75
CA PRO A 350 -2.67 16.15 10.77
C PRO A 350 -4.01 16.01 10.04
N THR A 351 -3.95 15.52 8.80
CA THR A 351 -5.11 14.97 8.10
C THR A 351 -5.47 13.62 8.71
N VAL A 352 -6.73 13.42 9.09
CA VAL A 352 -7.22 12.23 9.78
C VAL A 352 -8.06 11.39 8.83
N TYR A 353 -7.63 10.17 8.52
CA TYR A 353 -8.46 9.19 7.83
C TYR A 353 -9.20 8.32 8.84
N VAL A 354 -10.50 8.11 8.66
CA VAL A 354 -11.33 7.24 9.48
C VAL A 354 -12.07 6.24 8.58
N ALA A 355 -11.77 4.95 8.73
CA ALA A 355 -12.53 3.87 8.14
C ALA A 355 -13.41 3.17 9.19
N ILE A 356 -14.67 2.93 8.88
CA ILE A 356 -15.67 2.34 9.77
C ILE A 356 -16.33 1.19 9.03
N THR A 357 -15.74 -0.01 9.13
CA THR A 357 -16.24 -1.15 8.35
C THR A 357 -17.61 -1.64 8.85
N SER A 358 -18.02 -1.32 10.08
CA SER A 358 -19.38 -1.59 10.57
C SER A 358 -20.49 -0.86 9.83
N LYS A 359 -20.15 0.13 8.99
CA LYS A 359 -21.08 0.74 8.03
C LYS A 359 -21.47 -0.20 6.89
N SER A 360 -20.62 -1.16 6.57
CA SER A 360 -20.84 -2.15 5.51
C SER A 360 -21.14 -3.54 6.05
N ASP A 361 -20.52 -3.93 7.17
CA ASP A 361 -20.75 -5.20 7.86
C ASP A 361 -21.07 -4.95 9.35
N PRO A 362 -22.37 -4.90 9.74
CA PRO A 362 -22.79 -4.54 11.09
C PRO A 362 -22.14 -5.35 12.20
N ASP A 363 -21.78 -6.61 11.95
CA ASP A 363 -21.17 -7.53 12.92
C ASP A 363 -19.73 -7.16 13.32
N HIS A 364 -19.15 -6.13 12.71
CA HIS A 364 -17.80 -5.66 13.06
C HIS A 364 -17.75 -4.81 14.33
N ALA A 365 -18.91 -4.42 14.87
CA ALA A 365 -19.04 -3.70 16.13
C ALA A 365 -20.34 -4.12 16.86
N PRO A 366 -20.48 -3.84 18.17
CA PRO A 366 -21.75 -3.99 18.87
C PRO A 366 -22.89 -3.20 18.20
N GLU A 367 -24.14 -3.58 18.46
CA GLU A 367 -25.34 -2.99 17.82
C GLU A 367 -25.37 -1.46 17.87
N ASN A 368 -24.89 -0.84 18.96
CA ASN A 368 -24.86 0.62 19.15
C ASN A 368 -23.48 1.26 18.96
N GLY A 369 -22.50 0.49 18.51
CA GLY A 369 -21.11 0.91 18.38
C GLY A 369 -20.59 0.99 16.94
N GLU A 370 -19.38 1.51 16.81
CA GLU A 370 -18.62 1.58 15.56
C GLU A 370 -17.16 1.22 15.79
N ASN A 371 -16.51 0.61 14.79
CA ASN A 371 -15.12 0.17 14.83
C ASN A 371 -14.23 1.11 13.99
N TRP A 372 -13.80 2.22 14.59
CA TRP A 372 -13.04 3.24 13.89
C TRP A 372 -11.57 2.83 13.72
N PHE A 373 -11.16 2.57 12.48
CA PHE A 373 -9.75 2.58 12.08
C PHE A 373 -9.37 4.02 11.76
N VAL A 374 -8.50 4.62 12.57
CA VAL A 374 -8.05 6.01 12.42
C VAL A 374 -6.59 6.02 12.03
N LEU A 375 -6.25 6.55 10.84
CA LEU A 375 -4.87 6.62 10.32
C LEU A 375 -4.45 8.06 10.07
N LEU A 376 -3.21 8.34 10.41
CA LEU A 376 -2.54 9.62 10.21
C LEU A 376 -1.23 9.38 9.49
N ASN A 377 -0.86 10.25 8.56
CA ASN A 377 0.47 10.22 7.96
C ASN A 377 1.52 10.70 8.98
N MET A 378 2.61 9.95 9.10
CA MET A 378 3.68 10.22 10.08
C MET A 378 5.05 10.22 9.40
N PRO A 379 6.05 10.91 9.99
CA PRO A 379 7.43 10.72 9.55
C PRO A 379 7.83 9.25 9.73
N TYR A 380 8.69 8.76 8.82
CA TYR A 380 9.42 7.53 9.09
C TYR A 380 10.40 7.75 10.26
N LEU A 381 10.80 6.66 10.91
CA LEU A 381 11.67 6.70 12.08
C LEU A 381 13.02 7.39 11.78
N THR A 382 13.31 8.44 12.54
CA THR A 382 14.62 9.12 12.58
C THR A 382 14.97 9.46 14.02
N GLY A 383 16.25 9.27 14.40
CA GLY A 383 16.73 9.63 15.73
C GLY A 383 16.08 8.82 16.85
N THR A 384 15.93 9.45 18.02
CA THR A 384 15.51 8.82 19.28
C THR A 384 14.14 9.30 19.77
N MET A 385 13.27 9.77 18.86
CA MET A 385 11.95 10.29 19.19
C MET A 385 11.14 9.33 20.07
N ASN A 386 10.58 9.85 21.17
CA ASN A 386 9.73 9.07 22.06
C ASN A 386 8.32 8.93 21.48
N TRP A 387 8.10 7.85 20.73
CA TRP A 387 6.79 7.57 20.11
C TRP A 387 5.65 7.35 21.10
N ARG A 388 5.93 7.02 22.37
CA ARG A 388 4.88 6.93 23.39
C ARG A 388 4.27 8.30 23.67
N ASP A 389 5.12 9.29 23.91
CA ASP A 389 4.69 10.66 24.24
C ASP A 389 4.06 11.33 23.01
N GLU A 390 4.67 11.15 21.83
CA GLU A 390 4.12 11.66 20.58
C GLU A 390 2.76 11.02 20.24
N THR A 391 2.59 9.73 20.49
CA THR A 391 1.29 9.06 20.30
C THR A 391 0.22 9.69 21.19
N ALA A 392 0.51 9.91 22.47
CA ALA A 392 -0.43 10.53 23.40
C ALA A 392 -0.78 11.97 22.98
N ARG A 393 0.23 12.76 22.58
CA ARG A 393 0.03 14.13 22.08
C ARG A 393 -0.86 14.15 20.84
N VAL A 394 -0.55 13.30 19.84
CA VAL A 394 -1.29 13.24 18.59
C VAL A 394 -2.72 12.73 18.81
N ARG A 395 -2.93 11.78 19.73
CA ARG A 395 -4.27 11.32 20.14
C ARG A 395 -5.17 12.49 20.54
N GLU A 396 -4.69 13.39 21.39
CA GLU A 396 -5.46 14.56 21.85
C GLU A 396 -5.71 15.58 20.73
N ILE A 397 -4.75 15.75 19.81
CA ILE A 397 -4.94 16.58 18.61
C ILE A 397 -6.08 16.03 17.75
N VAL A 398 -6.10 14.71 17.52
CA VAL A 398 -7.15 14.06 16.73
C VAL A 398 -8.51 14.17 17.39
N LEU A 399 -8.61 13.89 18.69
CA LEU A 399 -9.87 14.03 19.44
C LEU A 399 -10.39 15.47 19.40
N THR A 400 -9.50 16.45 19.53
CA THR A 400 -9.86 17.87 19.43
C THR A 400 -10.38 18.22 18.04
N LYS A 401 -9.68 17.80 16.97
CA LYS A 401 -10.13 18.00 15.59
C LYS A 401 -11.49 17.35 15.32
N LEU A 402 -11.70 16.11 15.76
CA LEU A 402 -12.98 15.40 15.60
C LEU A 402 -14.11 16.12 16.34
N ARG A 403 -13.87 16.57 17.59
CA ARG A 403 -14.83 17.37 18.37
C ARG A 403 -15.22 18.67 17.65
N GLN A 404 -14.26 19.40 17.10
CA GLN A 404 -14.53 20.63 16.32
C GLN A 404 -15.39 20.38 15.08
N LYS A 405 -15.43 19.14 14.58
CA LYS A 405 -16.27 18.70 13.45
C LYS A 405 -17.59 18.06 13.90
N GLY A 406 -17.90 18.11 15.20
CA GLY A 406 -19.14 17.60 15.79
C GLY A 406 -19.09 16.13 16.19
N PHE A 407 -17.89 15.53 16.27
CA PHE A 407 -17.67 14.13 16.63
C PHE A 407 -16.92 14.03 17.97
N ASP A 408 -17.58 14.37 19.08
CA ASP A 408 -17.00 14.25 20.41
C ASP A 408 -17.08 12.82 20.94
N ILE A 409 -16.04 12.04 20.66
CA ILE A 409 -15.98 10.61 20.96
C ILE A 409 -15.08 10.26 22.16
N ALA A 410 -14.41 11.23 22.79
CA ALA A 410 -13.37 10.96 23.80
C ALA A 410 -13.88 10.09 24.95
N ASN A 411 -15.06 10.39 25.48
CA ASN A 411 -15.73 9.64 26.55
C ASN A 411 -16.56 8.45 26.05
N ARG A 412 -16.41 8.09 24.77
CA ARG A 412 -17.14 7.00 24.09
C ARG A 412 -16.18 5.95 23.51
N ILE A 413 -14.87 6.09 23.67
CA ILE A 413 -13.91 5.06 23.28
C ILE A 413 -13.94 3.96 24.35
N GLU A 414 -14.46 2.78 23.98
CA GLU A 414 -14.61 1.61 24.84
C GLU A 414 -13.45 0.63 24.70
N ALA A 415 -12.78 0.63 23.56
CA ALA A 415 -11.59 -0.18 23.28
C ALA A 415 -10.59 0.63 22.46
N GLU A 416 -9.30 0.47 22.76
CA GLU A 416 -8.22 1.16 22.03
C GLU A 416 -7.03 0.21 21.78
N PHE A 417 -6.51 0.26 20.55
CA PHE A 417 -5.20 -0.30 20.21
C PHE A 417 -4.48 0.66 19.27
N VAL A 418 -3.14 0.70 19.37
CA VAL A 418 -2.33 1.67 18.62
C VAL A 418 -1.25 0.94 17.81
N LEU A 419 -1.00 1.41 16.59
CA LEU A 419 0.21 1.08 15.81
C LEU A 419 0.94 2.37 15.45
N SER A 420 2.12 2.54 16.02
CA SER A 420 3.05 3.63 15.70
C SER A 420 4.05 3.22 14.61
N PRO A 421 4.86 4.16 14.08
CA PRO A 421 5.97 3.83 13.19
C PRO A 421 6.94 2.80 13.76
N LYS A 422 7.13 2.75 15.08
CA LYS A 422 7.94 1.74 15.75
C LYS A 422 7.32 0.35 15.64
N ASP A 423 6.00 0.25 15.79
CA ASP A 423 5.28 -1.02 15.65
C ASP A 423 5.34 -1.51 14.20
N PHE A 424 5.25 -0.62 13.20
CA PHE A 424 5.43 -1.00 11.79
C PHE A 424 6.83 -1.53 11.48
N GLU A 425 7.87 -0.95 12.08
CA GLU A 425 9.25 -1.45 11.96
C GLU A 425 9.39 -2.83 12.60
N GLN A 426 8.86 -3.03 13.81
CA GLN A 426 9.02 -4.27 14.57
C GLN A 426 8.16 -5.43 14.04
N ASN A 427 6.88 -5.17 13.75
CA ASN A 427 5.92 -6.20 13.38
C ASN A 427 6.12 -6.67 11.94
N TYR A 428 6.48 -5.76 11.04
CA TYR A 428 6.55 -6.04 9.61
C TYR A 428 7.94 -5.83 8.99
N LEU A 429 8.97 -5.61 9.82
CA LEU A 429 10.36 -5.41 9.37
C LEU A 429 10.44 -4.36 8.25
N SER A 430 9.66 -3.29 8.40
CA SER A 430 9.53 -2.24 7.39
C SER A 430 10.61 -1.19 7.60
N ASN A 431 11.30 -0.79 6.53
CA ASN A 431 12.42 0.14 6.62
C ASN A 431 11.99 1.44 7.33
N ARG A 432 12.51 1.66 8.55
CA ARG A 432 12.19 2.81 9.41
C ARG A 432 10.70 3.02 9.63
N GLY A 433 9.94 1.93 9.71
CA GLY A 433 8.49 1.96 9.92
C GLY A 433 7.68 2.45 8.72
N SER A 434 8.29 2.68 7.55
CA SER A 434 7.56 3.15 6.36
C SER A 434 6.50 2.15 5.89
N ILE A 435 5.35 2.64 5.42
CA ILE A 435 4.22 1.76 5.08
C ILE A 435 4.10 1.44 3.57
N TYR A 436 4.84 2.16 2.71
CA TYR A 436 4.87 1.96 1.25
C TYR A 436 6.28 1.70 0.68
N GLY A 437 7.24 1.35 1.54
CA GLY A 437 8.64 1.21 1.15
C GLY A 437 9.28 2.56 0.88
N ILE A 438 9.71 2.82 -0.35
CA ILE A 438 10.47 4.03 -0.73
C ILE A 438 9.55 5.11 -1.30
N SER A 439 9.80 6.37 -0.93
CA SER A 439 9.04 7.53 -1.41
C SER A 439 9.28 7.80 -2.91
N SER A 440 8.38 8.56 -3.53
CA SER A 440 8.52 9.06 -4.91
C SER A 440 8.91 10.54 -4.97
N ASN A 441 9.44 11.11 -3.87
CA ASN A 441 9.71 12.55 -3.70
C ASN A 441 10.91 13.10 -4.50
N SER A 442 11.44 12.33 -5.44
CA SER A 442 12.49 12.75 -6.35
C SER A 442 12.18 12.21 -7.73
N ARG A 443 12.38 13.06 -8.74
CA ARG A 443 12.26 12.73 -10.17
C ARG A 443 13.04 11.47 -10.57
N SER A 444 14.14 11.18 -9.86
CA SER A 444 14.96 9.99 -10.10
C SER A 444 14.54 8.77 -9.28
N THR A 445 13.87 8.95 -8.14
CA THR A 445 13.57 7.85 -7.21
C THR A 445 12.43 6.95 -7.69
N ALA A 446 11.46 7.51 -8.43
CA ALA A 446 10.40 6.72 -9.07
C ALA A 446 10.96 5.58 -9.96
N PHE A 447 12.10 5.79 -10.61
CA PHE A 447 12.80 4.79 -11.44
C PHE A 447 13.90 4.01 -10.70
N LYS A 448 14.21 4.38 -9.44
CA LYS A 448 15.22 3.71 -8.60
C LYS A 448 14.60 2.71 -7.63
N ARG A 449 13.29 2.48 -7.70
CA ARG A 449 12.61 1.45 -6.91
C ARG A 449 13.33 0.10 -7.12
N PRO A 450 13.61 -0.64 -6.04
CA PRO A 450 14.24 -1.95 -6.14
C PRO A 450 13.51 -2.86 -7.14
N ALA A 451 14.29 -3.57 -7.97
CA ALA A 451 13.78 -4.54 -8.92
C ALA A 451 13.43 -5.87 -8.22
N ASN A 452 12.52 -6.62 -8.81
CA ASN A 452 12.10 -7.96 -8.32
C ASN A 452 13.19 -9.04 -8.43
N ARG A 453 14.33 -8.76 -9.08
CA ARG A 453 15.46 -9.67 -9.21
C ARG A 453 16.75 -8.99 -8.80
N SER A 454 17.54 -9.66 -7.96
CA SER A 454 18.90 -9.24 -7.65
C SER A 454 19.80 -9.39 -8.87
N ARG A 455 20.56 -8.33 -9.21
CA ARG A 455 21.57 -8.38 -10.29
C ARG A 455 22.90 -8.95 -9.81
N GLU A 456 23.16 -8.89 -8.51
CA GLU A 456 24.45 -9.24 -7.90
C GLU A 456 24.44 -10.65 -7.32
N LEU A 457 23.27 -11.18 -6.97
CA LEU A 457 23.11 -12.50 -6.37
C LEU A 457 22.08 -13.33 -7.14
N LYS A 458 22.55 -14.32 -7.92
CA LYS A 458 21.69 -15.16 -8.74
C LYS A 458 20.75 -16.00 -7.86
N GLY A 459 19.52 -16.18 -8.32
CA GLY A 459 18.49 -16.92 -7.61
C GLY A 459 17.78 -16.15 -6.48
N LEU A 460 18.14 -14.89 -6.22
CA LEU A 460 17.46 -14.02 -5.26
C LEU A 460 16.46 -13.08 -5.94
N TYR A 461 15.21 -13.16 -5.49
CA TYR A 461 14.07 -12.40 -5.98
C TYR A 461 13.36 -11.68 -4.83
N PHE A 462 12.63 -10.61 -5.17
CA PHE A 462 11.90 -9.79 -4.20
C PHE A 462 10.47 -9.52 -4.68
N ALA A 463 9.52 -9.55 -3.75
CA ALA A 463 8.11 -9.24 -4.03
C ALA A 463 7.44 -8.56 -2.84
N GLY A 464 6.90 -7.35 -3.03
CA GLY A 464 6.25 -6.61 -1.96
C GLY A 464 6.32 -5.10 -2.15
N GLY A 465 5.89 -4.35 -1.13
CA GLY A 465 5.71 -2.90 -1.24
C GLY A 465 7.00 -2.08 -1.42
N SER A 466 8.15 -2.61 -0.98
CA SER A 466 9.47 -1.97 -1.18
C SER A 466 10.06 -2.19 -2.57
N THR A 467 9.41 -3.02 -3.40
CA THR A 467 9.91 -3.48 -4.68
C THR A 467 8.94 -3.06 -5.78
N HIS A 468 9.39 -3.03 -7.02
CA HIS A 468 8.52 -2.78 -8.18
C HIS A 468 7.30 -3.74 -8.20
N PRO A 469 6.09 -3.27 -8.58
CA PRO A 469 5.75 -1.90 -9.00
C PRO A 469 5.54 -0.91 -7.85
N GLY A 470 5.15 -1.37 -6.66
CA GLY A 470 5.06 -0.52 -5.47
C GLY A 470 4.18 -1.06 -4.35
N GLY A 471 3.85 -0.18 -3.40
CA GLY A 471 2.95 -0.48 -2.28
C GLY A 471 1.46 -0.39 -2.66
N GLY A 472 0.61 -0.97 -1.81
CA GLY A 472 -0.84 -1.13 -2.07
C GLY A 472 -1.19 -2.53 -2.58
N ILE A 473 -2.40 -3.00 -2.25
CA ILE A 473 -2.82 -4.40 -2.48
C ILE A 473 -2.59 -4.84 -3.94
N PRO A 474 -3.09 -4.14 -4.97
CA PRO A 474 -2.90 -4.60 -6.34
C PRO A 474 -1.43 -4.64 -6.75
N LEU A 475 -0.67 -3.61 -6.36
CA LEU A 475 0.74 -3.48 -6.75
C LEU A 475 1.63 -4.55 -6.11
N VAL A 476 1.37 -4.92 -4.86
CA VAL A 476 2.15 -6.00 -4.22
C VAL A 476 1.82 -7.36 -4.82
N LEU A 477 0.56 -7.62 -5.19
CA LEU A 477 0.19 -8.87 -5.89
C LEU A 477 0.88 -8.97 -7.25
N LEU A 478 0.94 -7.87 -8.01
CA LEU A 478 1.69 -7.76 -9.26
C LEU A 478 3.21 -7.92 -9.05
N SER A 479 3.75 -7.39 -7.95
CA SER A 479 5.15 -7.61 -7.54
C SER A 479 5.46 -9.11 -7.42
N GLY A 480 4.54 -9.87 -6.81
CA GLY A 480 4.61 -11.33 -6.73
C GLY A 480 4.55 -12.03 -8.08
N LYS A 481 3.64 -11.59 -8.96
CA LYS A 481 3.53 -12.08 -10.35
C LYS A 481 4.85 -11.91 -11.10
N ILE A 482 5.39 -10.69 -11.13
CA ILE A 482 6.65 -10.38 -11.82
C ILE A 482 7.79 -11.24 -11.27
N ALA A 483 7.91 -11.39 -9.95
CA ALA A 483 8.96 -12.21 -9.37
C ALA A 483 8.84 -13.69 -9.76
N ALA A 484 7.62 -14.24 -9.73
CA ALA A 484 7.35 -15.63 -10.14
C ALA A 484 7.67 -15.88 -11.62
N GLU A 485 7.27 -14.96 -12.51
CA GLU A 485 7.58 -15.05 -13.94
C GLU A 485 9.10 -15.03 -14.20
N LEU A 486 9.84 -14.18 -13.49
CA LEU A 486 11.30 -14.11 -13.64
C LEU A 486 12.00 -15.40 -13.19
N ILE A 487 11.54 -16.00 -12.09
CA ILE A 487 12.05 -17.31 -11.61
C ILE A 487 11.72 -18.40 -12.64
N ALA A 488 10.49 -18.45 -13.14
CA ALA A 488 10.05 -19.44 -14.11
C ALA A 488 10.82 -19.35 -15.43
N ARG A 489 11.07 -18.12 -15.94
CA ARG A 489 11.89 -17.89 -17.13
C ARG A 489 13.34 -18.35 -16.95
N GLU A 490 13.93 -18.18 -15.76
CA GLU A 490 15.30 -18.64 -15.49
C GLU A 490 15.45 -20.17 -15.66
N VAL A 491 14.38 -20.93 -15.45
CA VAL A 491 14.36 -22.40 -15.58
C VAL A 491 13.63 -22.90 -16.84
N GLY A 492 13.32 -22.00 -17.80
CA GLY A 492 12.70 -22.35 -19.08
C GLY A 492 11.22 -22.76 -19.01
N ARG A 493 10.51 -22.40 -17.93
CA ARG A 493 9.06 -22.64 -17.82
C ARG A 493 8.29 -21.47 -18.44
N LYS A 494 7.25 -21.76 -19.23
CA LYS A 494 6.28 -20.74 -19.67
C LYS A 494 5.48 -20.31 -18.44
N ALA A 495 5.42 -19.01 -18.21
CA ALA A 495 4.82 -18.38 -17.04
C ALA A 495 3.70 -17.43 -17.46
#